data_AF-A0A183H8Z9-F1
#
_entry.id   AF-A0A183H8Z9-F1
#
_cell.length_a   1.000
_cell.length_b   1.000
_cell.length_c   1.000
_cell.angle_alpha   90.00
_cell.angle_beta   90.00
_cell.angle_gamma   90.00
#
_symmetry.space_group_name_H-M   'P 1'
#
loop_
_entity.id
_entity.type
_entity.pdbx_description
1 polymer ?
#
loop_
_entity_poly.entity_id
_entity_poly.type
_entity_poly.pdbx_seq_one_letter_code
_entity_poly.pdbx_strand_id
1 'polypeptide(L)'
;MKGCDWDGLHEYEAQFFGFLPKGFTDVVYNLILEEWAEVVDKKVMPGLPLDDVSDEMKLQLKMELVNMIGKNNILNSLMNKLEAYTLEYVFRIPDEVTLPEDRPNLEMDKTWTVEAANKRRQELEHHIIKLRLANELFDKEIANNLQAVQLWEAMQQINVGNNFLRTGFSK
;
A
#
# COMPACT_ATOMS: atom_id res chain seq x y z
N MET A 1 12.34 35.63 0.88
CA MET A 1 12.91 34.77 -0.18
C MET A 1 13.93 33.85 0.48
N LYS A 2 13.46 32.69 0.95
CA LYS A 2 14.33 31.60 1.44
C LYS A 2 14.47 30.63 0.28
N GLY A 3 15.70 30.24 -0.04
CA GLY A 3 15.96 29.21 -1.04
C GLY A 3 15.23 27.94 -0.64
N CYS A 4 14.33 27.49 -1.50
CA CYS A 4 13.76 26.15 -1.39
C CYS A 4 14.82 25.20 -1.96
N ASP A 5 15.45 24.43 -1.08
CA ASP A 5 16.14 23.21 -1.47
C ASP A 5 15.12 22.32 -2.17
N TRP A 6 15.27 22.15 -3.48
CA TRP A 6 14.46 21.25 -4.32
C TRP A 6 14.83 19.77 -4.15
N ASP A 7 15.62 19.43 -3.12
CA ASP A 7 16.08 18.08 -2.82
C ASP A 7 15.12 17.27 -1.94
N GLY A 8 14.06 17.90 -1.40
CA GLY A 8 12.91 17.20 -0.81
C GLY A 8 11.92 16.86 -1.92
N LEU A 9 12.25 15.84 -2.71
CA LEU A 9 11.48 15.38 -3.86
C LEU A 9 9.99 15.23 -3.50
N HIS A 10 9.16 15.47 -4.51
CA HIS A 10 7.71 15.22 -4.56
C HIS A 10 7.32 13.76 -4.27
N GLU A 11 7.77 13.19 -3.15
CA GLU A 11 7.59 11.81 -2.71
C GLU A 11 6.11 11.56 -2.38
N TYR A 12 5.45 12.55 -1.79
CA TYR A 12 4.03 12.47 -1.46
C TYR A 12 3.18 12.42 -2.73
N GLU A 13 3.53 13.26 -3.70
CA GLU A 13 2.93 13.25 -5.03
C GLU A 13 3.29 11.97 -5.79
N ALA A 14 4.52 11.48 -5.69
CA ALA A 14 4.94 10.24 -6.33
C ALA A 14 4.21 9.02 -5.76
N GLN A 15 3.95 8.98 -4.45
CA GLN A 15 3.13 7.96 -3.82
C GLN A 15 1.70 7.99 -4.37
N PHE A 16 1.13 9.19 -4.54
CA PHE A 16 -0.24 9.34 -5.04
C PHE A 16 -0.38 9.03 -6.54
N PHE A 17 0.51 9.58 -7.37
CA PHE A 17 0.44 9.44 -8.84
C PHE A 17 1.09 8.15 -9.34
N GLY A 18 1.95 7.51 -8.55
CA GLY A 18 2.71 6.31 -8.94
C GLY A 18 3.89 6.60 -9.87
N PHE A 19 4.20 7.87 -10.13
CA PHE A 19 5.36 8.31 -10.91
C PHE A 19 5.86 9.66 -10.39
N LEU A 20 7.13 9.96 -10.65
CA LEU A 20 7.71 11.26 -10.30
C LEU A 20 7.27 12.30 -11.36
N PRO A 21 6.67 13.44 -10.97
CA PRO A 21 6.23 14.47 -11.92
C PRO A 21 7.30 14.97 -12.88
N LYS A 22 8.57 15.04 -12.43
CA LYS A 22 9.71 15.37 -13.30
C LYS A 22 9.96 14.32 -14.38
N GLY A 23 9.80 13.04 -14.04
CA GLY A 23 9.92 11.95 -15.01
C GLY A 23 8.86 12.04 -16.11
N PHE A 24 7.67 12.57 -15.81
CA PHE A 24 6.66 12.82 -16.83
C PHE A 24 7.10 13.88 -17.84
N THR A 25 7.64 15.02 -17.38
CA THR A 25 8.09 16.09 -18.29
C THR A 25 9.28 15.70 -19.14
N ASP A 26 10.19 14.87 -18.59
CA ASP A 26 11.31 14.31 -19.36
C ASP A 26 10.82 13.39 -20.49
N VAL A 27 9.81 12.55 -20.22
CA VAL A 27 9.20 11.69 -21.25
C VAL A 27 8.54 12.53 -22.34
N VAL A 28 7.80 13.57 -21.97
CA VAL A 28 7.18 14.50 -22.95
C VAL A 28 8.25 15.20 -23.79
N TYR A 29 9.34 15.64 -23.17
CA TYR A 29 10.47 16.26 -23.89
C TYR A 29 11.04 15.32 -24.95
N ASN A 30 11.32 14.07 -24.57
CA ASN A 30 11.86 13.07 -25.49
C ASN A 30 10.89 12.74 -26.62
N LEU A 31 9.60 12.62 -26.33
CA LEU A 31 8.57 12.36 -27.35
C LEU A 31 8.52 13.48 -28.40
N ILE A 32 8.64 14.74 -27.99
CA ILE A 32 8.67 15.88 -28.93
C ILE A 32 9.89 15.79 -29.85
N LEU A 33 11.04 15.38 -29.33
CA LEU A 33 12.25 15.20 -30.15
C LEU A 33 12.11 14.05 -31.15
N GLU A 34 11.53 12.93 -30.73
CA GLU A 34 11.27 11.77 -31.59
C GLU A 34 10.29 12.12 -32.71
N GLU A 35 9.17 12.76 -32.38
CA GLU A 35 8.18 13.22 -33.36
C GLU A 35 8.76 14.26 -34.32
N TRP A 36 9.60 15.18 -33.84
CA TRP A 36 10.29 16.12 -34.73
C TRP A 36 11.22 15.40 -35.71
N ALA A 37 11.99 14.42 -35.23
CA ALA A 37 12.87 13.63 -36.08
C ALA A 37 12.07 12.86 -37.15
N GLU A 38 10.91 12.31 -36.79
CA GLU A 38 10.01 11.65 -37.73
C GLU A 38 9.43 12.62 -38.77
N VAL A 39 9.01 13.82 -38.36
CA VAL A 39 8.52 14.85 -39.28
C VAL A 39 9.61 15.28 -40.26
N VAL A 40 10.84 15.47 -39.79
CA VAL A 40 11.97 15.80 -40.66
C VAL A 40 12.18 14.71 -41.70
N ASP A 41 12.14 13.44 -41.29
CA ASP A 41 12.37 12.29 -42.18
C ASP A 41 11.24 12.08 -43.19
N LYS A 42 9.98 12.13 -42.75
CA LYS A 42 8.82 11.77 -43.58
C LYS A 42 8.26 12.92 -44.41
N LYS A 43 8.45 14.17 -44.00
CA LYS A 43 7.83 15.34 -44.66
C LYS A 43 8.83 16.37 -45.17
N VAL A 44 9.89 16.66 -44.40
CA VAL A 44 10.83 17.73 -44.76
C VAL A 44 11.83 17.24 -45.81
N MET A 45 12.50 16.11 -45.57
CA MET A 45 13.50 15.57 -46.49
C MET A 45 12.94 15.24 -47.89
N PRO A 46 11.75 14.62 -48.04
CA PRO A 46 11.18 14.32 -49.37
C PRO A 46 10.67 15.56 -50.11
N GLY A 47 10.40 16.66 -49.39
CA GLY A 47 9.92 17.92 -49.98
C GLY A 47 11.03 18.83 -50.50
N LEU A 48 12.30 18.48 -50.25
CA LEU A 48 13.45 19.26 -50.68
C LEU A 48 13.97 18.76 -52.05
N PRO A 49 14.27 19.67 -53.00
CA PRO A 49 14.82 19.29 -54.31
C PRO A 49 16.29 18.89 -54.17
N LEU A 50 16.53 17.65 -53.73
CA LEU A 50 17.87 17.12 -53.41
C LEU A 50 18.37 16.10 -54.45
N ASP A 51 17.84 16.14 -55.67
CA ASP A 51 18.11 15.15 -56.72
C ASP A 51 19.59 15.09 -57.14
N ASP A 52 20.30 16.23 -57.06
CA ASP A 52 21.72 16.37 -57.45
C ASP A 52 22.71 16.31 -56.27
N VAL A 53 22.23 16.04 -55.05
CA VAL A 53 23.03 16.14 -53.82
C VAL A 53 23.52 14.76 -53.37
N SER A 54 24.79 14.65 -52.93
CA SER A 54 25.35 13.41 -52.40
C SER A 54 24.61 12.94 -51.14
N ASP A 55 24.54 11.62 -50.95
CA ASP A 55 23.85 11.01 -49.81
C ASP A 55 24.45 11.44 -48.46
N GLU A 56 25.76 11.68 -48.41
CA GLU A 56 26.46 12.20 -47.23
C GLU A 56 25.98 13.61 -46.86
N MET A 57 25.79 14.48 -47.85
CA MET A 57 25.34 15.85 -47.62
C MET A 57 23.84 15.88 -47.25
N LYS A 58 23.03 14.96 -47.79
CA LYS A 58 21.64 14.75 -47.35
C LYS A 58 21.56 14.32 -45.89
N LEU A 59 22.47 13.44 -45.46
CA LEU A 59 22.53 12.95 -44.09
C LEU A 59 22.97 14.06 -43.12
N GLN A 60 23.96 14.88 -43.51
CA GLN A 60 24.34 16.08 -42.74
C GLN A 60 23.19 17.09 -42.63
N LEU A 61 22.48 17.34 -43.73
CA LEU A 61 21.31 18.24 -43.72
C LEU A 61 20.20 17.72 -42.81
N LYS A 62 19.92 16.40 -42.84
CA LYS A 62 18.97 15.76 -41.95
C LYS A 62 19.37 15.96 -40.48
N MET A 63 20.63 15.71 -40.13
CA MET A 63 21.13 15.94 -38.77
C MET A 63 21.00 17.40 -38.33
N GLU A 64 21.31 18.33 -39.23
CA GLU A 64 21.17 19.77 -38.98
C GLU A 64 19.72 20.20 -38.75
N LEU A 65 18.77 19.69 -39.55
CA LEU A 65 17.33 19.95 -39.41
C LEU A 65 16.76 19.34 -38.13
N VAL A 66 17.16 18.13 -37.76
CA VAL A 66 16.76 17.51 -36.48
C VAL A 66 17.31 18.34 -35.32
N ASN A 67 18.58 18.74 -35.37
CA ASN A 67 19.20 19.53 -34.32
C ASN A 67 18.66 20.97 -34.23
N MET A 68 18.02 21.50 -35.29
CA MET A 68 17.48 22.86 -35.33
C MET A 68 16.48 23.13 -34.21
N ILE A 69 15.67 22.14 -33.82
CA ILE A 69 14.69 22.29 -32.74
C ILE A 69 15.35 22.59 -31.38
N GLY A 70 16.59 22.10 -31.18
CA GLY A 70 17.38 22.33 -29.97
C GLY A 70 18.29 23.55 -30.03
N LYS A 71 18.73 23.99 -31.23
CA LYS A 71 19.79 25.00 -31.41
C LYS A 71 19.50 26.38 -30.81
N ASN A 72 18.23 26.75 -30.65
CA ASN A 72 17.86 28.06 -30.09
C ASN A 72 17.48 28.03 -28.61
N ASN A 73 17.61 26.87 -27.93
CA ASN A 73 17.11 26.67 -26.56
C ASN A 73 15.63 27.04 -26.35
N ILE A 74 14.86 27.25 -27.42
CA ILE A 74 13.44 27.62 -27.34
C ILE A 74 12.66 26.45 -26.76
N LEU A 75 12.89 25.24 -27.27
CA LEU A 75 12.26 24.03 -26.75
C LEU A 75 12.64 23.82 -25.28
N ASN A 76 13.93 23.91 -24.94
CA ASN A 76 14.41 23.80 -23.56
C ASN A 76 13.76 24.84 -22.64
N SER A 77 13.68 26.10 -23.08
CA SER A 77 13.06 27.17 -22.28
C SER A 77 11.56 26.95 -22.09
N LEU A 78 10.85 26.50 -23.13
CA LEU A 78 9.43 26.21 -23.06
C LEU A 78 9.14 25.01 -22.17
N MET A 79 9.96 23.97 -22.28
CA MET A 79 9.84 22.76 -21.47
C MET A 79 10.20 23.00 -20.01
N ASN A 80 11.19 23.84 -19.70
CA ASN A 80 11.46 24.26 -18.33
C ASN A 80 10.29 25.04 -17.72
N LYS A 81 9.60 25.88 -18.51
CA LYS A 81 8.39 26.59 -18.06
C LYS A 81 7.22 25.63 -17.86
N LEU A 82 7.07 24.65 -18.75
CA LEU A 82 6.06 23.62 -18.63
C LEU A 82 6.31 22.77 -17.38
N GLU A 83 7.55 22.35 -17.16
CA GLU A 83 8.00 21.63 -15.96
C GLU A 83 7.63 22.41 -14.71
N ALA A 84 8.05 23.68 -14.61
CA ALA A 84 7.71 24.52 -13.46
C ALA A 84 6.19 24.61 -13.23
N TYR A 85 5.40 24.82 -14.29
CA TYR A 85 3.95 24.91 -14.17
C TYR A 85 3.30 23.58 -13.75
N THR A 86 3.75 22.48 -14.33
CA THR A 86 3.22 21.15 -14.01
C THR A 86 3.55 20.74 -12.58
N LEU A 87 4.77 21.04 -12.11
CA LEU A 87 5.20 20.79 -10.73
C LEU A 87 4.48 21.68 -9.73
N GLU A 88 4.17 22.93 -10.08
CA GLU A 88 3.58 23.90 -9.15
C GLU A 88 2.05 23.77 -9.05
N TYR A 89 1.36 23.44 -10.15
CA TYR A 89 -0.11 23.52 -10.22
C TYR A 89 -0.82 22.21 -10.55
N VAL A 90 -0.23 21.34 -11.39
CA VAL A 90 -0.93 20.15 -11.91
C VAL A 90 -0.70 18.95 -11.02
N PHE A 91 0.57 18.66 -10.74
CA PHE A 91 0.97 17.50 -9.96
C PHE A 91 1.25 17.83 -8.50
N ARG A 92 1.04 19.07 -8.07
CA ARG A 92 1.22 19.46 -6.66
C ARG A 92 0.04 18.99 -5.82
N ILE A 93 0.34 18.30 -4.72
CA ILE A 93 -0.61 18.12 -3.63
C ILE A 93 -0.39 19.29 -2.65
N PRO A 94 -1.42 20.11 -2.36
CA PRO A 94 -1.27 21.20 -1.40
C PRO A 94 -0.90 20.68 -0.01
N ASP A 95 -0.08 21.42 0.73
CA ASP A 95 0.45 21.02 2.04
C ASP A 95 -0.67 20.85 3.09
N GLU A 96 -1.80 21.54 2.91
CA GLU A 96 -2.98 21.43 3.77
C GLU A 96 -3.89 20.25 3.44
N VAL A 97 -3.61 19.50 2.37
CA VAL A 97 -4.43 18.38 1.91
C VAL A 97 -3.78 17.06 2.33
N THR A 98 -4.49 16.31 3.16
CA THR A 98 -4.12 14.93 3.48
C THR A 98 -4.79 13.97 2.52
N LEU A 99 -4.00 13.07 1.94
CA LEU A 99 -4.53 12.03 1.07
C LEU A 99 -5.47 11.09 1.85
N PRO A 100 -6.47 10.50 1.16
CA PRO A 100 -7.37 9.53 1.78
C PRO A 100 -6.64 8.35 2.45
N GLU A 101 -5.49 7.95 1.90
CA GLU A 101 -4.64 6.85 2.40
C GLU A 101 -4.03 7.16 3.77
N ASP A 102 -3.74 8.44 4.04
CA ASP A 102 -3.12 8.89 5.29
C ASP A 102 -4.12 9.40 6.32
N ARG A 103 -5.42 9.35 6.03
CA ARG A 103 -6.46 9.68 7.04
C ARG A 103 -6.30 8.90 8.35
N PRO A 104 -5.97 7.59 8.33
CA PRO A 104 -5.71 6.86 9.58
C PRO A 104 -4.55 7.44 10.40
N ASN A 105 -3.57 8.08 9.75
CA ASN A 105 -2.44 8.73 10.43
C ASN A 105 -2.85 10.02 11.15
N LEU A 106 -3.93 10.70 10.70
CA LEU A 106 -4.49 11.86 11.40
C LEU A 106 -5.26 11.49 12.67
N GLU A 107 -5.88 10.31 12.68
CA GLU A 107 -6.74 9.83 13.76
C GLU A 107 -5.98 9.01 14.82
N MET A 108 -4.66 8.85 14.67
CA MET A 108 -3.87 8.14 15.67
C MET A 108 -3.93 8.84 17.03
N ASP A 109 -4.45 8.13 18.02
CA ASP A 109 -4.41 8.55 19.41
C ASP A 109 -2.95 8.75 19.84
N LYS A 110 -2.61 9.94 20.36
CA LYS A 110 -1.24 10.28 20.79
C LYS A 110 -0.70 9.35 21.88
N THR A 111 -1.58 8.62 22.57
CA THR A 111 -1.23 7.64 23.60
C THR A 111 -0.96 6.24 23.04
N TRP A 112 -1.33 5.99 21.78
CA TRP A 112 -1.12 4.72 21.12
C TRP A 112 0.32 4.58 20.63
N THR A 113 1.07 3.69 21.27
CA THR A 113 2.41 3.29 20.83
C THR A 113 2.43 1.84 20.41
N VAL A 114 3.34 1.48 19.50
CA VAL A 114 3.55 0.08 19.07
C VAL A 114 3.86 -0.82 20.26
N GLU A 115 4.56 -0.29 21.26
CA GLU A 115 4.88 -1.00 22.51
C GLU A 115 3.64 -1.25 23.36
N ALA A 116 2.77 -0.24 23.53
CA ALA A 116 1.51 -0.39 24.25
C ALA A 116 0.58 -1.39 23.55
N ALA A 117 0.51 -1.35 22.23
CA ALA A 117 -0.24 -2.31 21.41
C ALA A 117 0.29 -3.74 21.58
N ASN A 118 1.60 -3.93 21.53
CA ASN A 118 2.23 -5.23 21.71
C ASN A 118 2.06 -5.78 23.12
N LYS A 119 2.21 -4.93 24.14
CA LYS A 119 1.94 -5.32 25.53
C LYS A 119 0.49 -5.75 25.71
N ARG A 120 -0.46 -4.98 25.16
CA ARG A 120 -1.87 -5.31 25.21
C ARG A 120 -2.19 -6.63 24.50
N ARG A 121 -1.56 -6.89 23.35
CA ARG A 121 -1.66 -8.16 22.62
C ARG A 121 -1.21 -9.34 23.48
N GLN A 122 -0.05 -9.24 24.12
CA GLN A 122 0.48 -10.30 25.00
C GLN A 122 -0.41 -10.55 26.22
N GLU A 123 -0.95 -9.50 26.84
CA GLU A 123 -1.90 -9.62 27.94
C GLU A 123 -3.18 -10.34 27.52
N LEU A 124 -3.70 -10.03 26.33
CA LEU A 124 -4.89 -10.68 25.80
C LEU A 124 -4.63 -12.15 25.46
N GLU A 125 -3.50 -12.48 24.86
CA GLU A 125 -3.08 -13.87 24.60
C GLU A 125 -3.02 -14.68 25.91
N HIS A 126 -2.41 -14.11 26.95
CA HIS A 126 -2.34 -14.76 28.25
C HIS A 126 -3.73 -14.98 28.87
N HIS A 127 -4.61 -13.98 28.80
CA HIS A 127 -5.99 -14.11 29.29
C HIS A 127 -6.79 -15.18 28.53
N ILE A 128 -6.62 -15.27 27.21
CA ILE A 128 -7.27 -16.29 26.40
C ILE A 128 -6.84 -17.69 26.85
N ILE A 129 -5.53 -17.90 27.07
CA ILE A 129 -5.02 -19.18 27.56
C ILE A 129 -5.60 -19.52 28.94
N LYS A 130 -5.62 -18.53 29.85
CA LYS A 130 -6.18 -18.72 31.19
C LYS A 130 -7.67 -19.08 31.17
N LEU A 131 -8.45 -18.42 30.32
CA LEU A 131 -9.88 -18.70 30.15
C LEU A 131 -10.12 -20.10 29.55
N ARG A 132 -9.31 -20.51 28.57
CA ARG A 132 -9.38 -21.86 28.01
C ARG A 132 -9.11 -22.93 29.06
N LEU A 133 -8.06 -22.74 29.86
CA LEU A 133 -7.73 -23.65 30.95
C LEU A 133 -8.85 -23.71 32.00
N ALA A 134 -9.42 -22.56 32.38
CA ALA A 134 -10.53 -22.50 33.32
C ALA A 134 -11.76 -23.25 32.80
N ASN A 135 -12.10 -23.08 31.51
CA ASN A 135 -13.20 -23.82 30.89
C ASN A 135 -12.95 -25.34 30.92
N GLU A 136 -11.74 -25.80 30.56
CA GLU A 136 -11.41 -27.23 30.62
C GLU A 136 -11.50 -27.80 32.04
N LEU A 137 -11.14 -27.02 33.06
CA LEU A 137 -11.28 -27.43 34.45
C LEU A 137 -12.74 -27.52 34.87
N PHE A 138 -13.57 -26.54 34.50
CA PHE A 138 -15.00 -26.58 34.76
C PHE A 138 -15.68 -27.75 34.05
N ASP A 139 -15.32 -28.06 32.81
CA ASP A 139 -15.87 -29.20 32.08
C ASP A 139 -15.55 -30.53 32.80
N LYS A 140 -14.32 -30.68 33.31
CA LYS A 140 -13.93 -31.84 34.11
C LYS A 140 -14.68 -31.92 35.43
N GLU A 141 -14.85 -30.78 36.11
CA GLU A 141 -15.59 -30.73 37.38
C GLU A 141 -17.07 -31.09 37.18
N ILE A 142 -17.70 -30.59 36.10
CA ILE A 142 -19.07 -30.94 35.72
C ILE A 142 -19.18 -32.45 35.48
N ALA A 143 -18.24 -33.04 34.73
CA ALA A 143 -18.24 -34.48 34.47
C ALA A 143 -18.08 -35.31 35.75
N ASN A 144 -17.15 -34.92 36.64
CA ASN A 144 -16.93 -35.59 37.92
C ASN A 144 -18.14 -35.48 38.84
N ASN A 145 -18.75 -34.30 38.93
CA ASN A 145 -19.97 -34.09 39.72
C ASN A 145 -21.14 -34.92 39.19
N LEU A 146 -21.27 -35.04 37.86
CA LEU A 146 -22.30 -35.88 37.25
C LEU A 146 -22.10 -37.36 37.57
N GLN A 147 -20.85 -37.85 37.54
CA GLN A 147 -20.53 -39.21 37.98
C GLN A 147 -20.82 -39.43 39.47
N ALA A 148 -20.50 -38.46 40.33
CA ALA A 148 -20.78 -38.54 41.77
C ALA A 148 -22.29 -38.60 42.05
N VAL A 149 -23.10 -37.82 41.33
CA VAL A 149 -24.57 -37.87 41.42
C VAL A 149 -25.08 -39.25 41.00
N GLN A 150 -24.61 -39.79 39.87
CA GLN A 150 -25.00 -41.13 39.40
C GLN A 150 -24.63 -42.24 40.41
N LEU A 151 -23.44 -42.18 41.01
CA LEU A 151 -23.02 -43.11 42.05
C LEU A 151 -23.91 -43.03 43.29
N TRP A 152 -24.26 -41.81 43.70
CA TRP A 152 -25.15 -41.59 44.84
C TRP A 152 -26.56 -42.15 44.59
N GLU A 153 -27.12 -41.91 43.41
CA GLU A 153 -28.39 -42.50 42.98
C GLU A 153 -28.33 -44.04 42.98
N ALA A 154 -27.26 -44.63 42.44
CA ALA A 154 -27.05 -46.08 42.45
C ALA A 154 -26.94 -46.64 43.87
N MET A 155 -26.23 -45.97 44.78
CA MET A 155 -26.15 -46.36 46.20
C MET A 155 -27.52 -46.32 46.88
N GLN A 156 -28.36 -45.32 46.58
CA GLN A 156 -29.72 -45.27 47.11
C GLN A 156 -30.56 -46.46 46.63
N GLN A 157 -30.50 -46.80 45.34
CA GLN A 157 -31.22 -47.95 44.79
C GLN A 157 -30.77 -49.27 45.42
N ILE A 158 -29.47 -49.45 45.67
CA ILE A 158 -28.93 -50.63 46.37
C ILE A 158 -29.44 -50.68 47.82
N ASN A 159 -29.46 -49.55 48.53
CA ASN A 159 -29.91 -49.51 49.92
C ASN A 159 -31.42 -49.79 50.06
N VAL A 160 -32.22 -49.32 49.09
CA VAL A 160 -33.65 -49.67 48.97
C VAL A 160 -33.81 -51.16 48.67
N GLY A 161 -33.05 -51.73 47.73
CA GLY A 161 -33.08 -53.16 47.40
C GLY A 161 -32.65 -54.08 48.55
N ASN A 162 -31.68 -53.67 49.36
CA ASN A 162 -31.21 -54.44 50.52
C ASN A 162 -32.24 -54.48 51.66
N ASN A 163 -33.04 -53.41 51.82
CA ASN A 163 -34.14 -53.40 52.77
C ASN A 163 -35.27 -54.37 52.38
N PHE A 164 -35.51 -54.58 51.08
CA PHE A 164 -36.46 -55.60 50.61
C PHE A 164 -35.98 -57.04 50.84
N LEU A 165 -34.68 -57.30 50.68
CA LEU A 165 -34.10 -58.63 50.93
C LEU A 165 -34.03 -59.00 52.42
N ARG A 166 -33.85 -58.02 53.33
CA ARG A 166 -33.88 -58.27 54.78
C ARG A 166 -35.27 -58.57 55.33
N THR A 167 -36.33 -58.03 54.72
CA THR A 167 -37.72 -58.32 55.14
C THR A 167 -38.26 -59.65 54.59
N GLY A 168 -37.55 -60.33 53.69
CA GLY A 168 -37.97 -61.59 53.06
C GLY A 168 -37.54 -62.88 53.77
N PHE A 169 -36.66 -62.82 54.78
CA PHE A 169 -36.11 -63.99 55.48
C PHE A 169 -36.48 -64.05 56.97
N SER A 170 -37.71 -63.67 57.32
CA SER A 170 -38.31 -64.02 58.63
C SER A 170 -39.66 -64.69 58.41
N LYS A 171 -39.61 -66.01 58.30
CA LYS A 171 -40.71 -66.94 58.59
C LYS A 171 -40.14 -68.16 59.28
#